data_AF-A0A2E4IZM9-F1
#
_entry.id   AF-A0A2E4IZM9-F1
#
_cell.length_a   1.000
_cell.length_b   1.000
_cell.length_c   1.000
_cell.angle_alpha   90.00
_cell.angle_beta   90.00
_cell.angle_gamma   90.00
#
_symmetry.space_group_name_H-M   'P 1'
#
loop_
_entity.id
_entity.type
_entity.pdbx_description
1 polymer ?
#
loop_
_entity_poly.entity_id
_entity_poly.type
_entity_poly.pdbx_seq_one_letter_code
_entity_poly.pdbx_strand_id
1 'polypeptide(L)'
;MSRGRRVDVEVERWIKSRARGPHPLRPPLERSVNPSRPSVTSRGGTPLLEEPTHPLARAFVALTRRLGLVPVGAQVVVRDEQVDLATLVDGVFVDQRGRVVLVELKCGFEGYNDVGNGRMRAPFQKFTNAPKNQHQLQLAFTRCMFERTFPEFGRVDARIVRMTDRGAHVTRIDGDLDATTRRVFSAGRRV
;
A
#
# COMPACT_ATOMS: atom_id res chain seq x y z
N MET A 1 -14.21 8.24 16.26
CA MET A 1 -12.89 7.69 15.86
C MET A 1 -12.79 6.17 16.12
N SER A 2 -13.75 5.36 15.66
CA SER A 2 -13.82 3.91 15.96
C SER A 2 -13.34 3.00 14.82
N ARG A 3 -13.15 3.55 13.60
CA ARG A 3 -12.78 2.78 12.40
C ARG A 3 -11.29 2.44 12.34
N GLY A 4 -10.41 3.35 12.77
CA GLY A 4 -8.96 3.12 12.85
C GLY A 4 -8.60 1.92 13.75
N ARG A 5 -9.12 1.90 14.99
CA ARG A 5 -8.93 0.77 15.92
C ARG A 5 -9.34 -0.60 15.35
N ARG A 6 -10.34 -0.67 14.47
CA ARG A 6 -10.76 -1.96 13.88
C ARG A 6 -9.79 -2.45 12.80
N VAL A 7 -9.27 -1.54 11.97
CA VAL A 7 -8.23 -1.87 10.97
C VAL A 7 -6.94 -2.27 11.67
N ASP A 8 -6.57 -1.55 12.73
CA ASP A 8 -5.41 -1.89 13.56
C ASP A 8 -5.57 -3.29 14.16
N VAL A 9 -6.77 -3.65 14.64
CA VAL A 9 -7.08 -4.98 15.19
C VAL A 9 -7.07 -6.07 14.11
N GLU A 10 -7.46 -5.80 12.86
CA GLU A 10 -7.39 -6.81 11.79
C GLU A 10 -5.96 -7.06 11.34
N VAL A 11 -5.15 -6.01 11.22
CA VAL A 11 -3.71 -6.12 10.98
C VAL A 11 -3.05 -6.86 12.14
N GLU A 12 -3.38 -6.52 13.39
CA GLU A 12 -2.87 -7.17 14.60
C GLU A 12 -3.34 -8.63 14.72
N ARG A 13 -4.58 -8.95 14.36
CA ARG A 13 -5.09 -10.34 14.30
C ARG A 13 -4.35 -11.13 13.23
N TRP A 14 -4.13 -10.53 12.07
CA TRP A 14 -3.35 -11.15 11.00
C TRP A 14 -1.90 -11.41 11.47
N ILE A 15 -1.24 -10.43 12.11
CA ILE A 15 0.08 -10.55 12.75
C ILE A 15 0.09 -11.75 13.71
N LYS A 16 -0.84 -11.77 14.68
CA LYS A 16 -0.91 -12.80 15.73
C LYS A 16 -1.19 -14.19 15.16
N SER A 17 -1.94 -14.29 14.06
CA SER A 17 -2.27 -15.58 13.43
C SER A 17 -1.09 -16.23 12.69
N ARG A 18 -0.13 -15.43 12.19
CA ARG A 18 1.01 -15.90 11.39
C ARG A 18 2.30 -16.14 12.16
N ALA A 19 2.40 -15.72 13.42
CA ALA A 19 3.47 -16.14 14.33
C ALA A 19 3.53 -17.68 14.57
N ARG A 20 2.62 -18.47 13.96
CA ARG A 20 2.50 -19.92 14.16
C ARG A 20 2.61 -20.79 12.88
N GLY A 21 3.08 -20.28 11.73
CA GLY A 21 3.49 -21.15 10.61
C GLY A 21 3.30 -20.59 9.18
N PRO A 22 3.89 -21.25 8.15
CA PRO A 22 3.80 -20.84 6.75
C PRO A 22 2.42 -21.10 6.15
N HIS A 23 1.97 -20.18 5.30
CA HIS A 23 0.65 -20.19 4.68
C HIS A 23 0.58 -21.21 3.52
N PRO A 24 -0.46 -22.08 3.45
CA PRO A 24 -0.69 -22.90 2.28
C PRO A 24 -1.24 -22.03 1.14
N LEU A 25 -0.39 -21.66 0.19
CA LEU A 25 -0.85 -21.09 -1.08
C LEU A 25 -1.51 -22.21 -1.88
N ARG A 26 -2.85 -22.18 -2.02
CA ARG A 26 -3.56 -22.99 -3.03
C ARG A 26 -3.41 -22.32 -4.41
N PRO A 27 -2.95 -23.01 -5.46
CA PRO A 27 -3.21 -22.63 -6.85
C PRO A 27 -4.43 -23.42 -7.39
N PRO A 28 -4.86 -23.19 -8.65
CA PRO A 28 -5.90 -22.25 -9.07
C PRO A 28 -7.28 -22.91 -9.25
N LEU A 29 -8.35 -22.11 -9.15
CA LEU A 29 -9.68 -22.53 -9.59
C LEU A 29 -9.73 -22.59 -11.12
N GLU A 30 -9.45 -23.76 -11.69
CA GLU A 30 -10.12 -24.17 -12.93
C GLU A 30 -11.58 -24.47 -12.56
N ARG A 31 -12.50 -23.60 -12.99
CA ARG A 31 -13.90 -23.97 -13.10
C ARG A 31 -14.41 -23.59 -14.48
N SER A 32 -14.61 -24.65 -15.26
CA SER A 32 -15.49 -24.73 -16.42
C SER A 32 -16.76 -23.90 -16.19
N VAL A 33 -17.02 -22.99 -17.13
CA VAL A 33 -18.25 -22.21 -17.20
C VAL A 33 -19.33 -23.12 -17.76
N ASN A 34 -20.32 -23.46 -16.94
CA ASN A 34 -21.56 -24.09 -17.39
C ASN A 34 -22.71 -23.07 -17.20
N PRO A 35 -23.29 -22.50 -18.27
CA PRO A 35 -24.24 -21.41 -18.15
C PRO A 35 -25.66 -21.95 -18.10
N SER A 36 -26.16 -22.26 -16.90
CA SER A 36 -27.61 -22.35 -16.61
C SER A 36 -27.87 -22.85 -15.19
N ARG A 37 -28.16 -21.94 -14.25
CA ARG A 37 -29.17 -22.16 -13.19
C ARG A 37 -29.47 -20.88 -12.42
N PRO A 38 -30.73 -20.71 -11.95
CA PRO A 38 -31.23 -19.46 -11.40
C PRO A 38 -30.84 -19.27 -9.93
N SER A 39 -30.92 -18.00 -9.51
CA SER A 39 -30.56 -17.47 -8.20
C SER A 39 -31.23 -18.21 -7.04
N VAL A 40 -30.41 -18.75 -6.13
CA VAL A 40 -30.83 -19.25 -4.82
C VAL A 40 -30.48 -18.20 -3.77
N THR A 41 -31.50 -17.71 -3.08
CA THR A 41 -31.40 -16.90 -1.86
C THR A 41 -30.88 -17.75 -0.71
N SER A 42 -29.59 -17.62 -0.37
CA SER A 42 -29.05 -18.25 0.84
C SER A 42 -29.19 -17.31 2.04
N ARG A 43 -30.07 -17.70 2.98
CA ARG A 43 -30.06 -17.19 4.34
C ARG A 43 -28.75 -17.65 5.00
N GLY A 44 -27.95 -16.71 5.49
CA GLY A 44 -26.73 -16.99 6.27
C GLY A 44 -25.39 -16.74 5.56
N GLY A 45 -25.39 -16.14 4.37
CA GLY A 45 -24.15 -15.80 3.66
C GLY A 45 -23.46 -14.57 4.25
N THR A 46 -22.16 -14.70 4.56
CA THR A 46 -21.23 -13.57 4.64
C THR A 46 -21.54 -12.60 3.50
N PRO A 47 -21.74 -11.28 3.74
CA PRO A 47 -22.05 -10.36 2.67
C PRO A 47 -20.96 -10.50 1.60
N LEU A 48 -21.37 -10.89 0.40
CA LEU A 48 -20.50 -10.82 -0.77
C LEU A 48 -20.08 -9.36 -0.86
N LEU A 49 -18.78 -9.10 -0.73
CA LEU A 49 -18.25 -7.76 -0.96
C LEU A 49 -18.70 -7.35 -2.36
N GLU A 50 -19.53 -6.31 -2.45
CA GLU A 50 -19.99 -5.78 -3.72
C GLU A 50 -18.77 -5.49 -4.60
N GLU A 51 -18.86 -5.84 -5.89
CA GLU A 51 -17.76 -5.53 -6.80
C GLU A 51 -17.52 -4.02 -6.84
N PRO A 52 -16.25 -3.57 -6.90
CA PRO A 52 -15.95 -2.15 -6.99
C PRO A 52 -16.68 -1.52 -8.18
N THR A 53 -17.50 -0.50 -7.90
CA THR A 53 -18.32 0.15 -8.93
C THR A 53 -17.48 1.02 -9.87
N HIS A 54 -16.38 1.61 -9.37
CA HIS A 54 -15.51 2.48 -10.15
C HIS A 54 -14.50 1.71 -11.03
N PRO A 55 -14.34 2.05 -12.33
CA PRO A 55 -13.41 1.38 -13.25
C PRO A 55 -11.96 1.31 -12.75
N LEU A 56 -11.44 2.42 -12.21
CA LEU A 56 -10.06 2.44 -11.66
C LEU A 56 -9.89 1.53 -10.44
N ALA A 57 -10.93 1.36 -9.63
CA ALA A 57 -10.87 0.46 -8.47
C ALA A 57 -10.84 -1.01 -8.93
N ARG A 58 -11.63 -1.37 -9.95
CA ARG A 58 -11.56 -2.71 -10.57
C ARG A 58 -10.18 -2.96 -11.18
N ALA A 59 -9.64 -1.98 -11.91
CA ALA A 59 -8.31 -2.10 -12.51
C ALA A 59 -7.20 -2.24 -11.45
N PHE A 60 -7.30 -1.51 -10.34
CA PHE A 60 -6.38 -1.65 -9.22
C PHE A 60 -6.44 -3.04 -8.56
N VAL A 61 -7.65 -3.58 -8.32
CA VAL A 61 -7.83 -4.94 -7.79
C VAL A 61 -7.30 -6.00 -8.76
N ALA A 62 -7.53 -5.84 -10.06
CA ALA A 62 -6.97 -6.74 -11.06
C ALA A 62 -5.43 -6.69 -11.09
N LEU A 63 -4.85 -5.49 -10.97
CA LEU A 63 -3.41 -5.30 -10.90
C LEU A 63 -2.81 -5.99 -9.67
N THR A 64 -3.36 -5.80 -8.48
CA THR A 64 -2.81 -6.40 -7.25
C THR A 64 -2.84 -7.93 -7.32
N ARG A 65 -3.92 -8.51 -7.85
CA ARG A 65 -4.00 -9.95 -8.15
C ARG A 65 -2.91 -10.41 -9.12
N ARG A 66 -2.71 -9.69 -10.23
CA ARG A 66 -1.66 -10.00 -11.21
C ARG A 66 -0.26 -9.92 -10.62
N LEU A 67 -0.04 -9.01 -9.67
CA LEU A 67 1.23 -8.86 -8.93
C LEU A 67 1.41 -9.91 -7.84
N GLY A 68 0.44 -10.81 -7.62
CA GLY A 68 0.48 -11.79 -6.54
C GLY A 68 0.43 -11.16 -5.15
N LEU A 69 -0.21 -9.99 -5.03
CA LEU A 69 -0.38 -9.26 -3.78
C LEU A 69 -1.71 -9.63 -3.12
N VAL A 70 -1.63 -10.08 -1.88
CA VAL A 70 -2.81 -10.37 -1.05
C VAL A 70 -3.06 -9.18 -0.13
N PRO A 71 -4.25 -8.56 -0.14
CA PRO A 71 -4.55 -7.44 0.74
C PRO A 71 -4.60 -7.89 2.21
N VAL A 72 -4.01 -7.08 3.08
CA VAL A 72 -4.04 -7.27 4.54
C VAL A 72 -4.84 -6.16 5.21
N GLY A 73 -4.65 -4.92 4.78
CA GLY A 73 -5.34 -3.76 5.33
C GLY A 73 -5.25 -2.55 4.40
N ALA A 74 -6.07 -1.55 4.66
CA ALA A 74 -6.07 -0.27 3.97
C ALA A 74 -6.36 0.84 4.98
N GLN A 75 -5.81 2.03 4.74
CA GLN A 75 -5.90 3.16 5.67
C GLN A 75 -5.39 2.79 7.07
N VAL A 76 -4.23 2.10 7.12
CA VAL A 76 -3.58 1.67 8.37
C VAL A 76 -2.83 2.85 8.97
N VAL A 77 -3.07 3.14 10.26
CA VAL A 77 -2.39 4.26 10.94
C VAL A 77 -0.94 3.89 11.19
N VAL A 78 -0.03 4.79 10.83
CA VAL A 78 1.39 4.73 11.21
C VAL A 78 1.81 6.05 11.81
N ARG A 79 2.69 5.98 12.81
CA ARG A 79 3.15 7.16 13.54
C ARG A 79 4.63 7.01 13.88
N ASP A 80 5.30 8.15 13.93
CA ASP A 80 6.63 8.26 14.47
C ASP A 80 6.72 9.46 15.42
N GLU A 81 7.01 9.19 16.68
CA GLU A 81 7.06 10.19 17.74
C GLU A 81 8.33 11.04 17.69
N GLN A 82 9.41 10.56 17.07
CA GLN A 82 10.67 11.31 16.99
C GLN A 82 10.55 12.49 16.03
N VAL A 83 9.77 12.32 14.96
CA VAL A 83 9.48 13.38 13.98
C VAL A 83 8.10 14.02 14.16
N ASP A 84 7.34 13.57 15.17
CA ASP A 84 5.95 13.99 15.46
C ASP A 84 5.04 13.97 14.23
N LEU A 85 5.10 12.88 13.45
CA LEU A 85 4.28 12.67 12.27
C LEU A 85 3.43 11.42 12.40
N ALA A 86 2.21 11.51 11.87
CA ALA A 86 1.32 10.37 11.68
C ALA A 86 0.66 10.46 10.31
N THR A 87 0.40 9.32 9.69
CA THR A 87 -0.31 9.23 8.41
C THR A 87 -1.05 7.90 8.31
N LEU A 88 -1.77 7.71 7.19
CA LEU A 88 -2.42 6.47 6.83
C LEU A 88 -1.68 5.83 5.64
N VAL A 89 -1.46 4.52 5.70
CA VAL A 89 -1.00 3.73 4.55
C VAL A 89 -2.21 3.43 3.66
N ASP A 90 -2.16 3.77 2.37
CA ASP A 90 -3.28 3.50 1.46
C ASP A 90 -3.63 2.02 1.38
N GLY A 91 -2.61 1.15 1.26
CA GLY A 91 -2.80 -0.30 1.30
C GLY A 91 -1.58 -1.06 1.81
N VAL A 92 -1.83 -2.08 2.62
CA VAL A 92 -0.85 -3.05 3.11
C VAL A 92 -1.17 -4.40 2.48
N PHE A 93 -0.17 -4.99 1.82
CA PHE A 93 -0.27 -6.26 1.13
C PHE A 93 0.83 -7.20 1.56
N VAL A 94 0.66 -8.47 1.20
CA VAL A 94 1.71 -9.50 1.29
C VAL A 94 1.92 -10.13 -0.07
N ASP A 95 3.18 -10.25 -0.48
CA ASP A 95 3.54 -10.94 -1.72
C ASP A 95 3.57 -12.47 -1.54
N GLN A 96 3.75 -13.19 -2.65
CA GLN A 96 3.83 -14.66 -2.64
C GLN A 96 4.98 -15.22 -1.80
N ARG A 97 5.98 -14.40 -1.44
CA ARG A 97 7.11 -14.77 -0.59
C ARG A 97 6.86 -14.44 0.88
N GLY A 98 5.67 -13.96 1.23
CA GLY A 98 5.32 -13.55 2.59
C GLY A 98 5.86 -12.18 2.99
N ARG A 99 6.43 -11.40 2.06
CA ARG A 99 6.96 -10.07 2.37
C ARG A 99 5.84 -9.05 2.39
N VAL A 100 5.87 -8.15 3.39
CA VAL A 100 4.96 -7.00 3.46
C VAL A 100 5.31 -6.01 2.34
N VAL A 101 4.29 -5.56 1.63
CA VAL A 101 4.37 -4.56 0.56
C VAL A 101 3.39 -3.44 0.86
N LEU A 102 3.91 -2.25 1.10
CA LEU A 102 3.11 -1.04 1.21
C LEU A 102 2.81 -0.51 -0.19
N VAL A 103 1.58 -0.05 -0.40
CA VAL A 103 1.15 0.59 -1.63
C VAL A 103 0.65 1.99 -1.31
N GLU A 104 1.21 2.98 -2.01
CA GLU A 104 0.66 4.33 -2.13
C GLU A 104 -0.11 4.42 -3.46
N LEU A 105 -1.38 4.80 -3.42
CA LEU A 105 -2.26 4.83 -4.59
C LEU A 105 -2.48 6.27 -5.05
N LYS A 106 -2.18 6.54 -6.32
CA LYS A 106 -2.45 7.82 -6.97
C LYS A 106 -3.34 7.62 -8.19
N CYS A 107 -4.19 8.59 -8.49
CA CYS A 107 -4.98 8.61 -9.72
C CYS A 107 -4.65 9.88 -10.52
N GLY A 108 -4.55 9.76 -11.85
CA GLY A 108 -4.30 10.88 -12.77
C GLY A 108 -2.82 11.20 -13.01
N PHE A 109 -2.51 12.49 -13.16
CA PHE A 109 -1.18 13.05 -13.45
C PHE A 109 -0.65 12.76 -14.87
N GLU A 110 -1.55 12.60 -15.84
CA GLU A 110 -1.24 12.41 -17.25
C GLU A 110 -0.53 13.63 -17.82
N GLY A 111 0.70 13.45 -18.31
CA GLY A 111 1.47 14.51 -18.96
C GLY A 111 2.14 15.52 -18.03
N TYR A 112 1.93 15.44 -16.70
CA TYR A 112 2.56 16.37 -15.75
C TYR A 112 3.12 15.74 -14.47
N ASN A 113 3.10 14.40 -14.33
CA ASN A 113 3.61 13.72 -13.13
C ASN A 113 5.10 14.03 -12.84
N ASP A 114 5.89 14.26 -13.87
CA ASP A 114 7.31 14.60 -13.83
C ASP A 114 7.62 16.09 -13.99
N VAL A 115 6.60 16.91 -14.27
CA VAL A 115 6.72 18.37 -14.39
C VAL A 115 6.85 18.97 -12.99
N GLY A 116 7.92 19.73 -12.75
CA GLY A 116 8.24 20.27 -11.43
C GLY A 116 8.46 21.78 -11.41
N ASN A 117 8.18 22.38 -10.26
CA ASN A 117 8.34 23.82 -10.01
C ASN A 117 9.53 24.03 -9.07
N GLY A 118 10.74 24.02 -9.62
CA GLY A 118 11.99 24.20 -8.87
C GLY A 118 12.47 22.94 -8.15
N ARG A 119 13.22 23.13 -7.05
CA ARG A 119 13.77 22.05 -6.22
C ARG A 119 12.96 21.85 -4.96
N MET A 120 12.94 20.63 -4.43
CA MET A 120 12.37 20.37 -3.11
C MET A 120 13.17 21.11 -2.03
N ARG A 121 12.59 21.29 -0.85
CA ARG A 121 13.28 21.93 0.29
C ARG A 121 14.27 20.97 0.94
N ALA A 122 15.11 21.50 1.82
CA ALA A 122 16.02 20.70 2.64
C ALA A 122 15.28 19.58 3.40
N PRO A 123 15.88 18.38 3.54
CA PRO A 123 17.17 17.92 2.99
C PRO A 123 17.08 17.29 1.57
N PHE A 124 16.01 17.56 0.84
CA PHE A 124 15.68 16.92 -0.44
C PHE A 124 16.01 17.78 -1.67
N GLN A 125 16.85 18.82 -1.55
CA GLN A 125 17.06 19.80 -2.64
C GLN A 125 17.60 19.23 -3.95
N LYS A 126 18.19 18.02 -3.94
CA LYS A 126 18.63 17.34 -5.16
C LYS A 126 17.48 16.91 -6.07
N PHE A 127 16.28 16.71 -5.51
CA PHE A 127 15.10 16.30 -6.26
C PHE A 127 14.34 17.52 -6.81
N THR A 128 13.79 17.37 -8.02
CA THR A 128 12.84 18.37 -8.55
C THR A 128 11.55 18.35 -7.74
N ASN A 129 10.93 19.51 -7.56
CA ASN A 129 9.64 19.63 -6.90
C ASN A 129 8.50 19.29 -7.87
N ALA A 130 8.45 18.02 -8.28
CA ALA A 130 7.44 17.45 -9.18
C ALA A 130 6.55 16.45 -8.42
N PRO A 131 5.29 16.22 -8.85
CA PRO A 131 4.38 15.27 -8.22
C PRO A 131 5.01 13.89 -8.00
N LYS A 132 5.74 13.37 -8.99
CA LYS A 132 6.48 12.10 -8.89
C LYS A 132 7.35 12.05 -7.64
N ASN A 133 8.19 13.06 -7.40
CA ASN A 133 9.11 13.07 -6.27
C ASN A 133 8.39 13.32 -4.94
N GLN A 134 7.31 14.09 -4.95
CA GLN A 134 6.46 14.28 -3.76
C GLN A 134 5.77 12.96 -3.35
N HIS A 135 5.23 12.20 -4.31
CA HIS A 135 4.63 10.90 -4.04
C HIS A 135 5.67 9.90 -3.52
N GLN A 136 6.88 9.93 -4.08
CA GLN A 136 8.01 9.13 -3.63
C GLN A 136 8.42 9.47 -2.19
N LEU A 137 8.47 10.78 -1.87
CA LEU A 137 8.74 11.25 -0.51
C LEU A 137 7.67 10.80 0.48
N GLN A 138 6.39 10.96 0.12
CA GLN A 138 5.27 10.51 0.95
C GLN A 138 5.36 9.01 1.25
N LEU A 139 5.62 8.18 0.24
CA LEU A 139 5.77 6.74 0.43
C LEU A 139 7.01 6.38 1.25
N ALA A 140 8.14 7.08 1.06
CA ALA A 140 9.36 6.85 1.84
C ALA A 140 9.18 7.17 3.33
N PHE A 141 8.49 8.28 3.65
CA PHE A 141 8.12 8.63 5.02
C PHE A 141 7.17 7.59 5.61
N THR A 142 6.11 7.24 4.86
CA THR A 142 5.12 6.23 5.27
C THR A 142 5.77 4.89 5.56
N ARG A 143 6.72 4.45 4.73
CA ARG A 143 7.50 3.23 4.96
C ARG A 143 8.33 3.30 6.23
N CYS A 144 9.06 4.39 6.47
CA CYS A 144 9.87 4.53 7.67
C CYS A 144 8.99 4.52 8.94
N MET A 145 7.84 5.21 8.91
CA MET A 145 6.88 5.19 10.01
C MET A 145 6.27 3.80 10.20
N PHE A 146 5.94 3.08 9.13
CA PHE A 146 5.40 1.71 9.21
C PHE A 146 6.41 0.74 9.84
N GLU A 147 7.66 0.76 9.38
CA GLU A 147 8.75 -0.10 9.91
C GLU A 147 9.00 0.15 11.41
N ARG A 148 8.71 1.36 11.91
CA ARG A 148 8.80 1.71 13.34
C ARG A 148 7.53 1.41 14.13
N THR A 149 6.36 1.57 13.51
CA THR A 149 5.06 1.26 14.14
C THR A 149 4.90 -0.26 14.30
N PHE A 150 5.38 -1.04 13.33
CA PHE A 150 5.27 -2.51 13.28
C PHE A 150 6.65 -3.16 13.07
N PRO A 151 7.56 -3.08 14.06
CA PRO A 151 8.94 -3.56 13.93
C PRO A 151 9.07 -5.07 13.68
N GLU A 152 8.05 -5.86 14.03
CA GLU A 152 8.01 -7.31 13.80
C GLU A 152 8.10 -7.71 12.32
N PHE A 153 7.79 -6.79 11.40
CA PHE A 153 7.91 -7.03 9.96
C PHE A 153 9.30 -6.71 9.40
N GLY A 154 10.18 -6.10 10.18
CA GLY A 154 11.48 -5.63 9.73
C GLY A 154 11.36 -4.69 8.51
N ARG A 155 12.24 -4.88 7.53
CA ARG A 155 12.25 -4.05 6.31
C ARG A 155 11.16 -4.51 5.33
N VAL A 156 10.29 -3.59 4.93
CA VAL A 156 9.17 -3.87 4.00
C VAL A 156 9.46 -3.38 2.58
N ASP A 157 8.78 -3.92 1.57
CA ASP A 157 8.74 -3.36 0.21
C ASP A 157 7.71 -2.23 0.14
N ALA A 158 7.88 -1.30 -0.79
CA ALA A 158 7.02 -0.12 -0.92
C ALA A 158 6.90 0.29 -2.38
N ARG A 159 5.67 0.45 -2.86
CA ARG A 159 5.36 0.75 -4.26
C ARG A 159 4.37 1.89 -4.39
N ILE A 160 4.59 2.76 -5.35
CA ILE A 160 3.57 3.68 -5.82
C ILE A 160 2.84 3.01 -6.97
N VAL A 161 1.52 2.97 -6.88
CA VAL A 161 0.64 2.58 -7.98
C VAL A 161 -0.09 3.83 -8.45
N ARG A 162 0.21 4.28 -9.66
CA ARG A 162 -0.48 5.40 -10.30
C ARG A 162 -1.42 4.88 -11.37
N MET A 163 -2.72 5.06 -11.15
CA MET A 163 -3.78 4.68 -12.07
C MET A 163 -4.09 5.86 -13.00
N THR A 164 -4.17 5.59 -14.30
CA THR A 164 -4.49 6.56 -15.35
C THR A 164 -5.48 5.94 -16.31
N ASP A 165 -6.07 6.76 -17.19
CA ASP A 165 -6.89 6.25 -18.29
C ASP A 165 -6.09 5.38 -19.29
N ARG A 166 -4.76 5.52 -19.30
CA ARG A 166 -3.83 4.72 -20.11
C ARG A 166 -3.34 3.45 -19.41
N GLY A 167 -3.79 3.20 -18.18
CA GLY A 167 -3.44 2.03 -17.38
C GLY A 167 -2.69 2.35 -16.09
N ALA A 168 -2.10 1.31 -15.51
CA ALA A 168 -1.44 1.39 -14.21
C ALA A 168 0.09 1.46 -14.33
N HIS A 169 0.69 2.37 -13.58
CA HIS A 169 2.14 2.51 -13.48
C HIS A 169 2.59 2.15 -12.07
N VAL A 170 3.46 1.14 -11.96
CA VAL A 170 3.99 0.68 -10.66
C VAL A 170 5.46 1.09 -10.57
N THR A 171 5.80 1.85 -9.53
CA THR A 171 7.18 2.31 -9.30
C THR A 171 7.63 2.02 -7.89
N ARG A 172 8.92 1.77 -7.70
CA ARG A 172 9.55 1.67 -6.37
C ARG A 172 10.00 3.05 -5.92
N ILE A 173 10.33 3.16 -4.63
CA ILE A 173 11.01 4.33 -4.09
C ILE A 173 12.39 4.46 -4.76
N ASP A 174 12.73 5.65 -5.24
CA ASP A 174 14.07 6.01 -5.68
C ASP A 174 15.09 5.77 -4.54
N GLY A 175 16.18 5.07 -4.83
CA GLY A 175 17.12 4.63 -3.79
C GLY A 175 17.79 5.80 -3.06
N ASP A 176 18.05 6.87 -3.78
CA ASP A 176 18.66 8.08 -3.27
C ASP A 176 17.71 8.87 -2.38
N LEU A 177 16.41 8.84 -2.69
CA LEU A 177 15.35 9.45 -1.90
C LEU A 177 15.08 8.62 -0.63
N ASP A 178 15.02 7.29 -0.75
CA ASP A 178 14.87 6.36 0.38
C ASP A 178 16.03 6.55 1.36
N ALA A 179 17.27 6.63 0.87
CA ALA A 179 18.46 6.85 1.69
C ALA A 179 18.43 8.21 2.43
N THR A 180 18.06 9.30 1.75
CA THR A 180 17.92 10.61 2.42
C THR A 180 16.81 10.59 3.46
N THR A 181 15.67 9.98 3.17
CA THR A 181 14.55 9.86 4.11
C THR A 181 14.95 9.08 5.35
N ARG A 182 15.62 7.93 5.19
CA ARG A 182 16.11 7.15 6.33
C ARG A 182 17.08 7.94 7.21
N ARG A 183 17.95 8.77 6.63
CA ARG A 183 18.81 9.67 7.41
C ARG A 183 18.02 10.67 8.23
N VAL A 184 16.93 11.23 7.71
CA VAL A 184 16.04 12.12 8.48
C VAL A 184 15.49 11.40 9.70
N PHE A 185 14.95 10.20 9.51
CA PHE A 185 14.41 9.38 10.60
C PHE A 185 15.49 8.95 11.60
N SER A 186 16.70 8.62 11.14
CA SER A 186 17.81 8.23 12.03
C SER A 186 18.43 9.40 12.79
N ALA A 187 18.36 10.63 12.27
CA ALA A 187 19.02 11.78 12.89
C ALA A 187 18.30 12.28 14.15
N GLY A 188 17.05 11.87 14.39
CA GLY A 188 16.35 12.03 15.67
C GLY A 188 16.23 13.47 16.21
N ARG A 189 16.47 14.49 15.39
CA ARG A 189 16.30 15.88 15.82
C ARG A 189 14.87 16.30 15.55
N ARG A 190 14.19 16.81 16.59
CA ARG A 190 13.02 17.66 16.44
C ARG A 190 13.41 18.76 15.44
N VAL A 191 12.78 18.75 14.27
CA VAL A 191 12.82 19.88 13.32
C VAL A 191 11.97 21.00 13.90
#